data_AF-A0A0B7LP89-F1
#
_entry.id   AF-A0A0B7LP89-F1
#
_cell.length_a   1.000
_cell.length_b   1.000
_cell.length_c   1.000
_cell.angle_alpha   90.00
_cell.angle_beta   90.00
_cell.angle_gamma   90.00
#
_symmetry.space_group_name_H-M   'P 1'
#
loop_
_entity.id
_entity.type
_entity.pdbx_description
1 polymer ?
#
loop_
_entity_poly.entity_id
_entity_poly.type
_entity_poly.pdbx_seq_one_letter_code
_entity_poly.pdbx_strand_id
1 'polypeptide(L)' 'MDTVSKKRLKKTDVIAMAGLTTNVMAQMGKDKPITFKNLERICKALSCTPNDIISFEDNFSDEE' A
#
# COMPACT_ATOMS: atom_id res chain seq x y z
N MET A 1 7.42 5.73 23.25
CA MET A 1 7.62 5.22 21.89
C MET A 1 6.67 6.00 21.01
N ASP A 2 7.18 7.05 20.40
CA ASP A 2 6.42 8.10 19.76
C ASP A 2 5.59 7.53 18.61
N THR A 3 4.29 7.39 18.84
CA THR A 3 3.31 7.12 17.80
C THR A 3 3.45 8.22 16.77
N VAL A 4 3.90 7.86 15.56
CA VAL A 4 3.96 8.75 14.39
C VAL A 4 2.59 9.40 14.24
N SER A 5 2.47 10.59 14.82
CA SER A 5 1.31 11.45 14.78
C SER A 5 1.00 11.74 13.33
N LYS A 6 0.05 11.00 12.75
CA LYS A 6 -0.74 11.29 11.55
C LYS A 6 -0.14 12.38 10.66
N LYS A 7 1.12 12.21 10.20
CA LYS A 7 1.63 13.02 9.09
C LYS A 7 0.78 12.56 7.93
N ARG A 8 0.03 13.49 7.32
CA ARG A 8 -0.62 13.22 6.03
C ARG A 8 0.49 12.95 5.02
N LEU A 9 0.91 11.69 4.93
CA LEU A 9 1.91 11.24 3.98
C LEU A 9 1.36 11.52 2.59
N LYS A 10 2.08 12.32 1.82
CA LYS A 10 1.79 12.51 0.41
C LYS A 10 2.23 11.26 -0.34
N LYS A 11 1.63 11.04 -1.52
CA LYS A 11 2.04 9.93 -2.41
C LYS A 11 3.56 9.96 -2.69
N THR A 12 4.14 11.16 -2.82
CA THR A 12 5.59 11.36 -3.02
C THR A 12 6.43 10.89 -1.85
N ASP A 13 5.91 11.02 -0.62
CA ASP A 13 6.63 10.61 0.59
C ASP A 13 6.70 9.08 0.64
N VAL A 14 5.59 8.40 0.31
CA VAL A 14 5.53 6.93 0.24
C VAL A 14 6.46 6.40 -0.86
N ILE A 15 6.50 7.04 -2.03
CA ILE A 15 7.43 6.70 -3.13
C ILE A 15 8.87 6.72 -2.63
N ALA A 16 9.27 7.81 -1.96
CA ALA A 16 10.62 7.98 -1.45
C ALA A 16 10.95 6.98 -0.33
N MET A 17 10.06 6.83 0.65
CA MET A 17 10.27 5.95 1.81
C MET A 17 10.33 4.47 1.41
N ALA A 18 9.48 4.03 0.48
CA ALA A 18 9.41 2.64 0.03
C ALA A 18 10.36 2.33 -1.13
N GLY A 19 11.09 3.32 -1.66
CA GLY A 19 11.95 3.15 -2.83
C GLY A 19 11.18 2.66 -4.06
N LEU A 20 9.94 3.11 -4.21
CA LEU A 20 9.09 2.80 -5.36
C LEU A 20 9.37 3.76 -6.50
N THR A 21 9.04 3.36 -7.72
CA THR A 21 9.03 4.29 -8.84
C THR A 21 7.67 5.00 -8.89
N THR A 22 7.65 6.17 -9.52
CA THR A 22 6.41 6.90 -9.82
C THR A 22 5.42 6.05 -10.63
N ASN A 23 5.92 5.19 -11.52
CA ASN A 23 5.09 4.27 -12.30
C ASN A 23 4.35 3.25 -11.42
N VAL A 24 5.02 2.65 -10.42
CA VAL A 24 4.36 1.72 -9.48
C VAL A 24 3.24 2.43 -8.73
N MET A 25 3.48 3.64 -8.23
CA MET A 25 2.46 4.42 -7.52
C MET A 25 1.29 4.80 -8.44
N ALA A 26 1.56 5.10 -9.71
CA ALA A 26 0.53 5.38 -10.70
C ALA A 26 -0.31 4.14 -11.06
N GLN A 27 0.30 2.95 -11.08
CA GLN A 27 -0.42 1.68 -11.28
C GLN A 27 -1.35 1.38 -10.10
N MET A 28 -0.87 1.56 -8.87
CA MET A 28 -1.70 1.40 -7.66
C MET A 28 -2.89 2.36 -7.64
N GLY A 29 -2.71 3.62 -8.06
CA GLY A 29 -3.80 4.59 -8.16
C GLY A 29 -4.78 4.34 -9.32
N LYS A 30 -4.57 3.30 -10.12
CA LYS A 30 -5.45 2.84 -11.21
C LYS A 30 -5.95 1.40 -10.96
N ASP A 31 -5.89 0.95 -9.71
CA ASP A 31 -6.31 -0.38 -9.26
C ASP A 31 -5.65 -1.53 -10.05
N LYS A 32 -4.42 -1.32 -10.51
CA LYS A 32 -3.66 -2.36 -11.21
C LYS A 32 -2.95 -3.28 -10.22
N PRO A 33 -2.73 -4.57 -10.58
CA PRO A 33 -1.99 -5.50 -9.76
C PRO A 33 -0.58 -5.00 -9.40
N ILE A 34 -0.14 -5.31 -8.19
CA ILE A 34 1.23 -5.10 -7.73
C ILE A 34 1.93 -6.42 -7.47
N THR A 35 3.26 -6.39 -7.41
CA THR A 35 4.06 -7.54 -7.01
C THR A 35 4.21 -7.60 -5.48
N PHE A 36 4.43 -8.80 -4.94
CA PHE A 36 4.75 -8.98 -3.52
C PHE A 36 6.00 -8.21 -3.08
N LYS A 37 6.98 -8.01 -3.97
CA LYS A 37 8.17 -7.20 -3.69
C LYS A 37 7.82 -5.73 -3.42
N ASN A 38 6.86 -5.18 -4.15
CA ASN A 38 6.40 -3.81 -3.92
C ASN A 38 5.59 -3.72 -2.62
N LEU A 39 4.75 -4.72 -2.35
CA LEU A 39 4.02 -4.84 -1.08
C LEU A 39 4.98 -4.88 0.12
N GLU A 40 6.01 -5.73 0.08
CA GLU A 40 7.04 -5.83 1.13
C GLU A 40 7.70 -4.47 1.42
N ARG A 41 8.05 -3.73 0.37
CA ARG A 41 8.66 -2.40 0.49
C ARG A 41 7.73 -1.39 1.15
N ILE A 42 6.44 -1.42 0.82
CA ILE A 42 5.41 -0.58 1.44
C ILE A 42 5.29 -0.91 2.92
N CYS A 43 5.17 -2.20 3.26
CA CYS A 43 5.10 -2.66 4.65
C CYS A 43 6.30 -2.18 5.48
N LYS A 44 7.52 -2.33 4.94
CA LYS A 44 8.75 -1.84 5.59
C LYS A 44 8.76 -0.33 5.77
N ALA A 45 8.35 0.43 4.75
CA ALA A 45 8.31 1.89 4.81
C ALA A 45 7.30 2.42 5.83
N LEU A 46 6.16 1.76 5.95
CA LEU A 46 5.08 2.12 6.87
C LEU A 46 5.23 1.46 8.25
N SER A 47 6.23 0.59 8.43
CA SER A 47 6.41 -0.22 9.64
C SER A 47 5.15 -1.00 10.02
N CYS A 48 4.52 -1.64 9.03
CA CYS A 48 3.32 -2.45 9.18
C CYS A 48 3.48 -3.84 8.55
N THR A 49 2.47 -4.69 8.73
CA THR A 49 2.33 -6.00 8.11
C THR A 49 1.33 -5.95 6.96
N PRO A 50 1.33 -6.93 6.03
CA PRO A 50 0.31 -7.00 4.98
C PRO A 50 -1.13 -7.01 5.51
N ASN A 51 -1.35 -7.58 6.69
CA ASN A 51 -2.66 -7.66 7.34
C ASN A 51 -3.20 -6.28 7.78
N ASP A 52 -2.33 -5.26 7.86
CA ASP A 52 -2.70 -3.89 8.23
C ASP A 52 -3.14 -3.05 7.02
N ILE A 53 -2.86 -3.50 5.78
CA ILE A 53 -3.04 -2.69 4.56
C ILE A 53 -3.76 -3.42 3.41
N ILE A 54 -4.02 -4.72 3.56
CA ILE A 54 -4.78 -5.53 2.61
C ILE A 54 -6.08 -5.94 3.28
N SER A 55 -7.18 -5.79 2.55
CA SER A 55 -8.47 -6.39 2.86
C SER A 55 -8.99 -7.07 1.61
N PHE A 56 -9.70 -8.18 1.78
CA PHE A 56 -10.49 -8.77 0.73
C PHE A 56 -11.90 -8.18 0.82
N GLU A 57 -12.46 -7.76 -0.31
CA GLU A 57 -13.88 -7.45 -0.38
C GLU A 57 -14.62 -8.75 -0.66
N ASP A 58 -15.53 -9.13 0.23
CA ASP A 58 -16.43 -10.28 0.05
C ASP A 58 -17.55 -9.95 -0.96
N ASN A 59 -17.21 -9.36 -2.11
CA ASN A 59 -18.14 -9.19 -3.24
C ASN A 59 -18.27 -10.52 -4.02
N PHE A 60 -18.45 -11.62 -3.30
CA PHE A 60 -19.04 -12.83 -3.87
C PHE A 60 -20.54 -12.58 -3.89
N SER A 61 -21.04 -11.96 -4.96
CA SER A 61 -22.42 -12.21 -5.36
C SER A 61 -22.46 -13.67 -5.77
N ASP A 62 -22.81 -14.54 -4.81
CA ASP A 62 -23.37 -15.84 -5.12
C ASP A 62 -24.62 -15.55 -5.96
N GLU A 63 -24.47 -15.52 -7.29
CA GLU A 63 -25.60 -15.67 -8.20
C GLU A 63 -26.11 -17.10 -7.99
N GLU A 64 -27.09 -17.27 -7.08
CA GLU A 64 -28.00 -18.41 -7.07
C GLU A 64 -29.00 -18.33 -8.25
#